data_AF-A0A2J0HNU1-F1
#
_entry.id   AF-A0A2J0HNU1-F1
#
_cell.length_a   1.000
_cell.length_b   1.000
_cell.length_c   1.000
_cell.angle_alpha   90.00
_cell.angle_beta   90.00
_cell.angle_gamma   90.00
#
_symmetry.space_group_name_H-M   'P 1'
#
loop_
_entity.id
_entity.type
_entity.pdbx_description
1 polymer ?
#
loop_
_entity_poly.entity_id
_entity_poly.type
_entity_poly.pdbx_seq_one_letter_code
_entity_poly.pdbx_strand_id
1 'polypeptide(L)'
;MSNNTFEKINETDKKLYSYDELIKICNKVEGMKLGTTQKTSLAWMVEEFAKNNTVQWQQKIRELRDEISKRNETSGKIGVSQFLSRQISEKYLEVLEKEIMTETNEETKKSLEEMVKLVSAQLDNLKEREEKNEATSFGGISISRVPSWLPKE
;
A
#
# COMPACT_ATOMS: atom_id res chain seq x y z
N MET A 1 1.27 -14.00 42.44
CA MET A 1 2.05 -13.68 41.23
C MET A 1 1.31 -14.30 40.06
N SER A 2 0.59 -13.50 39.29
CA SER A 2 -0.21 -13.99 38.16
C SER A 2 0.59 -13.77 36.88
N ASN A 3 0.93 -14.87 36.22
CA ASN A 3 1.58 -14.90 34.91
C ASN A 3 0.71 -14.20 33.87
N ASN A 4 1.07 -12.97 33.50
CA ASN A 4 0.49 -12.25 32.38
C ASN A 4 1.20 -12.71 31.09
N THR A 5 0.84 -13.88 30.59
CA THR A 5 1.39 -14.48 29.35
C THR A 5 0.42 -14.39 28.17
N PHE A 6 -0.48 -13.41 28.16
CA PHE A 6 -1.54 -13.29 27.12
C PHE A 6 -1.57 -12.00 26.30
N GLU A 7 -0.60 -11.08 26.45
CA GLU A 7 -0.60 -9.81 25.69
C GLU A 7 0.67 -9.55 24.89
N LYS A 8 1.08 -10.51 24.05
CA LYS A 8 1.90 -10.21 22.88
C LYS A 8 1.40 -11.00 21.69
N ILE A 9 0.30 -10.55 21.09
CA ILE A 9 0.15 -10.75 19.65
C ILE A 9 1.38 -10.09 19.04
N ASN A 10 2.25 -10.89 18.40
CA ASN A 10 3.47 -10.39 17.77
C ASN A 10 3.07 -9.30 16.77
N GLU A 11 3.84 -8.22 16.68
CA GLU A 11 3.55 -7.12 15.75
C GLU A 11 3.46 -7.64 14.30
N THR A 12 4.24 -8.67 13.98
CA THR A 12 4.13 -9.42 12.71
C THR A 12 2.76 -10.05 12.50
N ASP A 13 2.16 -10.67 13.52
CA ASP A 13 0.84 -11.30 13.41
C ASP A 13 -0.24 -10.25 13.16
N LYS A 14 -0.11 -9.06 13.79
CA LYS A 14 -1.01 -7.93 13.52
C LYS A 14 -0.90 -7.45 12.08
N LYS A 15 0.33 -7.32 11.55
CA LYS A 15 0.59 -6.92 10.16
C LYS A 15 0.01 -7.95 9.18
N LEU A 16 0.24 -9.24 9.43
CA LEU A 16 -0.33 -10.33 8.64
C LEU A 16 -1.85 -10.30 8.63
N TYR A 17 -2.48 -10.16 9.81
CA TYR A 17 -3.93 -10.05 9.91
C TYR A 17 -4.46 -8.85 9.11
N SER A 18 -3.86 -7.67 9.26
CA SER A 18 -4.24 -6.47 8.52
C SER A 18 -4.06 -6.62 7.01
N TYR A 19 -2.97 -7.27 6.57
CA TYR A 19 -2.73 -7.59 5.17
C TYR A 19 -3.79 -8.56 4.62
N ASP A 20 -4.08 -9.65 5.32
CA ASP A 20 -5.08 -10.64 4.91
C ASP A 20 -6.47 -10.02 4.79
N GLU A 21 -6.84 -9.12 5.71
CA GLU A 21 -8.11 -8.39 5.63
C GLU A 21 -8.19 -7.47 4.40
N LEU A 22 -7.09 -6.79 4.04
CA LEU A 22 -7.01 -6.01 2.80
C LEU A 22 -7.14 -6.89 1.55
N ILE A 23 -6.49 -8.06 1.53
CA ILE A 23 -6.62 -9.02 0.43
C ILE A 23 -8.06 -9.52 0.31
N LYS A 24 -8.68 -9.91 1.43
CA LYS A 24 -10.08 -10.39 1.44
C LYS A 24 -11.04 -9.33 0.93
N ILE A 25 -10.92 -8.07 1.35
CA ILE A 25 -11.83 -7.02 0.90
C ILE A 25 -11.64 -6.72 -0.59
N CYS A 26 -10.41 -6.69 -1.09
CA CYS A 26 -10.14 -6.50 -2.52
C CYS A 26 -10.68 -7.66 -3.37
N ASN A 27 -10.57 -8.91 -2.89
CA ASN A 27 -11.10 -10.08 -3.60
C ASN A 27 -12.64 -10.14 -3.63
N LYS A 28 -13.34 -9.36 -2.79
CA LYS A 28 -14.80 -9.21 -2.89
C LYS A 28 -15.24 -8.27 -4.02
N VAL A 29 -14.32 -7.52 -4.60
CA VAL A 29 -14.61 -6.61 -5.72
C VAL A 29 -14.71 -7.42 -7.00
N GLU A 30 -15.87 -7.39 -7.64
CA GLU A 30 -16.11 -8.17 -8.85
C GLU A 30 -15.13 -7.79 -9.97
N GLY A 31 -14.56 -8.81 -10.63
CA GLY A 31 -13.60 -8.61 -11.73
C GLY A 31 -12.21 -8.12 -11.31
N MET A 32 -11.95 -7.97 -10.01
CA MET A 32 -10.64 -7.64 -9.45
C MET A 32 -9.86 -8.92 -9.14
N LYS A 33 -8.65 -9.05 -9.71
CA LYS A 33 -7.72 -10.15 -9.41
C LYS A 33 -6.40 -9.56 -8.96
N LEU A 34 -5.97 -9.91 -7.75
CA LEU A 34 -4.72 -9.44 -7.19
C LEU A 34 -3.57 -10.35 -7.63
N GLY A 35 -2.65 -9.81 -8.44
CA GLY A 35 -1.38 -10.44 -8.74
C GLY A 35 -0.32 -10.14 -7.69
N THR A 36 0.87 -10.71 -7.86
CA THR A 36 2.00 -10.55 -6.92
C THR A 36 2.36 -9.08 -6.70
N THR A 37 2.37 -8.25 -7.74
CA THR A 37 2.65 -6.81 -7.61
C THR A 37 1.66 -6.09 -6.71
N GLN A 38 0.35 -6.34 -6.88
CA GLN A 38 -0.69 -5.72 -6.06
C GLN A 38 -0.61 -6.19 -4.60
N LYS A 39 -0.44 -7.49 -4.39
CA LYS A 39 -0.26 -8.08 -3.06
C LYS A 39 0.93 -7.48 -2.33
N THR A 40 2.08 -7.42 -2.99
CA THR A 40 3.31 -6.83 -2.45
C THR A 40 3.12 -5.36 -2.08
N SER A 41 2.41 -4.57 -2.89
CA SER A 41 2.13 -3.18 -2.57
C SER A 41 1.17 -2.99 -1.39
N LEU A 42 0.17 -3.86 -1.23
CA LEU A 42 -0.69 -3.85 -0.04
C LEU A 42 0.08 -4.24 1.22
N ALA A 43 0.97 -5.23 1.14
CA ALA A 43 1.84 -5.61 2.24
C ALA A 43 2.78 -4.46 2.63
N TRP A 44 3.39 -3.81 1.65
CA TRP A 44 4.23 -2.63 1.87
C TRP A 44 3.46 -1.48 2.52
N MET A 45 2.22 -1.19 2.10
CA MET A 45 1.38 -0.17 2.76
C MET A 45 1.15 -0.48 4.25
N VAL A 46 0.89 -1.74 4.59
CA VAL A 46 0.76 -2.17 5.99
C VAL A 46 2.05 -1.92 6.77
N GLU A 47 3.19 -2.30 6.18
CA GLU A 47 4.52 -2.08 6.79
C GLU A 47 4.78 -0.59 7.02
N GLU A 48 4.49 0.27 6.04
CA GLU A 48 4.73 1.70 6.13
C GLU A 48 3.82 2.40 7.14
N PHE A 49 2.55 2.00 7.25
CA PHE A 49 1.71 2.52 8.32
C PHE A 49 2.21 2.11 9.69
N ALA A 50 2.62 0.85 9.87
CA ALA A 50 3.13 0.34 11.13
C ALA A 50 4.44 1.03 11.57
N LYS A 51 5.37 1.29 10.63
CA LYS A 51 6.61 2.02 10.91
C LYS A 51 6.37 3.46 11.37
N ASN A 52 5.44 4.16 10.73
CA ASN A 52 5.26 5.61 10.92
C ASN A 52 4.27 5.97 12.03
N ASN A 53 3.47 5.03 12.57
CA ASN A 53 2.52 5.29 13.64
C ASN A 53 2.22 4.03 14.47
N THR A 54 3.07 3.74 15.46
CA THR A 54 3.01 2.51 16.26
C THR A 54 1.74 2.35 17.11
N VAL A 55 0.96 3.42 17.31
CA VAL A 55 -0.23 3.39 18.18
C VAL A 55 -1.53 3.30 17.39
N GLN A 56 -1.59 3.86 16.18
CA GLN A 56 -2.85 4.00 15.42
C GLN A 56 -2.78 3.47 13.97
N TRP A 57 -1.70 2.80 13.56
CA TRP A 57 -1.60 2.30 12.19
C TRP A 57 -2.74 1.34 11.81
N GLN A 58 -3.24 0.54 12.75
CA GLN A 58 -4.37 -0.35 12.51
C GLN A 58 -5.67 0.42 12.21
N GLN A 59 -5.84 1.60 12.79
CA GLN A 59 -6.97 2.49 12.48
C GLN A 59 -6.88 2.99 11.03
N LYS A 60 -5.68 3.38 10.57
CA LYS A 60 -5.47 3.75 9.15
C LYS A 60 -5.77 2.61 8.19
N ILE A 61 -5.44 1.36 8.55
CA ILE A 61 -5.80 0.19 7.75
C ILE A 61 -7.32 -0.03 7.73
N ARG A 62 -8.02 0.19 8.85
CA ARG A 62 -9.50 0.12 8.87
C ARG A 62 -10.12 1.18 7.98
N GLU A 63 -9.63 2.42 8.04
CA GLU A 63 -10.08 3.51 7.15
C GLU A 63 -9.87 3.16 5.67
N LEU A 64 -8.71 2.61 5.33
CA LEU A 64 -8.42 2.13 3.98
C LEU A 64 -9.42 1.05 3.54
N ARG A 65 -9.71 0.06 4.39
CA ARG A 65 -10.68 -1.01 4.12
C ARG A 65 -12.09 -0.49 3.94
N ASP A 66 -12.52 0.43 4.80
CA ASP A 66 -13.86 0.99 4.78
C ASP A 66 -14.06 1.82 3.50
N GLU A 67 -13.05 2.58 3.08
CA GLU A 67 -13.08 3.31 1.80
C GLU A 67 -13.06 2.36 0.59
N ILE A 68 -12.30 1.25 0.61
CA ILE A 68 -12.39 0.22 -0.45
C ILE A 68 -13.82 -0.32 -0.56
N SER A 69 -14.46 -0.60 0.57
CA SER A 69 -15.83 -1.15 0.60
C SER A 69 -16.82 -0.15 0.00
N LYS A 70 -16.73 1.12 0.41
CA LYS A 70 -17.55 2.21 -0.12
C LYS A 70 -17.32 2.45 -1.62
N ARG A 71 -16.07 2.40 -2.08
CA ARG A 71 -15.72 2.54 -3.51
C ARG A 71 -16.29 1.39 -4.32
N ASN A 72 -16.23 0.16 -3.78
CA ASN A 72 -16.80 -1.02 -4.42
C ASN A 72 -18.31 -0.87 -4.60
N GLU A 73 -19.04 -0.42 -3.58
CA GLU A 73 -20.49 -0.21 -3.65
C GLU A 73 -20.91 0.87 -4.64
N THR A 74 -20.07 1.89 -4.85
CA THR A 74 -20.40 3.07 -5.68
C THR A 74 -19.92 2.96 -7.13
N SER A 75 -18.76 2.38 -7.35
CA SER A 75 -18.05 2.41 -8.65
C SER A 75 -17.29 1.11 -8.95
N GLY A 76 -17.50 0.07 -8.14
CA GLY A 76 -16.95 -1.26 -8.33
C GLY A 76 -15.43 -1.27 -8.51
N LYS A 77 -14.98 -2.13 -9.42
CA LYS A 77 -13.55 -2.29 -9.76
C LYS A 77 -12.86 -0.99 -10.13
N ILE A 78 -13.51 -0.13 -10.91
CA ILE A 78 -12.91 1.11 -11.41
C ILE A 78 -12.53 1.99 -10.22
N GLY A 79 -13.51 2.31 -9.37
CA GLY A 79 -13.29 3.17 -8.21
C GLY A 79 -12.28 2.60 -7.21
N VAL A 80 -12.36 1.30 -6.92
CA VAL A 80 -11.40 0.66 -6.00
C VAL A 80 -9.98 0.71 -6.59
N SER A 81 -9.83 0.40 -7.88
CA SER A 81 -8.52 0.35 -8.51
C SER A 81 -7.86 1.73 -8.60
N GLN A 82 -8.62 2.77 -8.93
CA GLN A 82 -8.15 4.15 -8.98
C GLN A 82 -7.77 4.64 -7.57
N PHE A 83 -8.62 4.37 -6.59
CA PHE A 83 -8.34 4.70 -5.19
C PHE A 83 -7.04 4.07 -4.68
N LEU A 84 -6.88 2.75 -4.86
CA LEU A 84 -5.66 2.06 -4.40
C LEU A 84 -4.41 2.52 -5.15
N SER A 85 -4.52 2.77 -6.46
CA SER A 85 -3.41 3.34 -7.25
C SER A 85 -2.98 4.67 -6.67
N ARG A 86 -3.93 5.56 -6.37
CA ARG A 86 -3.65 6.87 -5.76
C ARG A 86 -2.97 6.73 -4.42
N GLN A 87 -3.58 5.98 -3.49
CA GLN A 87 -3.09 5.85 -2.12
C GLN A 87 -1.68 5.25 -2.05
N ILE A 88 -1.40 4.23 -2.86
CA ILE A 88 -0.08 3.60 -2.90
C ILE A 88 0.95 4.53 -3.53
N SER A 89 0.64 5.14 -4.67
CA SER A 89 1.58 6.03 -5.36
C SER A 89 1.88 7.29 -4.57
N GLU A 90 0.87 7.96 -3.99
CA GLU A 90 1.07 9.14 -3.15
C GLU A 90 1.89 8.81 -1.89
N LYS A 91 1.60 7.68 -1.23
CA LYS A 91 2.39 7.26 -0.07
C LYS A 91 3.82 6.90 -0.47
N TYR A 92 4.00 6.29 -1.63
CA TYR A 92 5.32 5.86 -2.09
C TYR A 92 6.18 7.07 -2.45
N LEU A 93 5.59 8.07 -3.10
CA LEU A 93 6.22 9.36 -3.37
C LEU A 93 6.69 10.03 -2.07
N GLU A 94 5.82 10.11 -1.06
CA GLU A 94 6.17 10.69 0.25
C GLU A 94 7.40 9.99 0.88
N VAL A 95 7.47 8.66 0.78
CA VAL A 95 8.60 7.88 1.31
C VAL A 95 9.88 8.14 0.52
N LEU A 96 9.80 8.14 -0.82
CA LEU A 96 10.96 8.40 -1.69
C LEU A 96 11.53 9.79 -1.47
N GLU A 97 10.68 10.82 -1.39
CA GLU A 97 11.09 12.20 -1.16
C GLU A 97 11.81 12.36 0.19
N LYS A 98 11.31 11.73 1.25
CA LYS A 98 11.98 11.73 2.56
C LYS A 98 13.35 11.07 2.53
N GLU A 99 13.48 9.96 1.81
CA GLU A 99 14.76 9.27 1.68
C GLU A 99 15.77 10.12 0.90
N ILE A 100 15.37 10.76 -0.21
CA ILE A 100 16.21 11.68 -0.98
C ILE A 100 16.79 12.80 -0.09
N MET A 101 15.99 13.33 0.85
CA MET A 101 16.44 14.39 1.76
C MET A 101 17.56 13.94 2.73
N THR A 102 17.68 12.64 2.97
CA THR A 102 18.64 12.08 3.94
C THR A 102 19.75 11.26 3.28
N GLU A 103 19.63 10.97 1.98
CA GLU A 103 20.62 10.23 1.21
C GLU A 103 21.86 11.08 0.91
N THR A 104 23.03 10.49 1.16
CA THR A 104 24.35 11.13 0.97
C THR A 104 25.12 10.53 -0.22
N ASN A 105 24.73 9.34 -0.68
CA ASN A 105 25.26 8.70 -1.87
C ASN A 105 24.55 9.22 -3.13
N GLU A 106 25.28 9.92 -3.99
CA GLU A 106 24.71 10.55 -5.20
C GLU A 106 24.10 9.55 -6.20
N GLU A 107 24.65 8.34 -6.33
CA GLU A 107 24.10 7.32 -7.23
C GLU A 107 22.75 6.77 -6.72
N THR A 108 22.67 6.53 -5.42
CA THR A 108 21.43 6.10 -4.75
C THR A 108 20.39 7.21 -4.81
N LYS A 109 20.79 8.46 -4.54
CA LYS A 109 19.93 9.62 -4.63
C LYS A 109 19.36 9.80 -6.04
N LYS A 110 20.18 9.70 -7.08
CA LYS A 110 19.73 9.75 -8.48
C LYS A 110 18.73 8.63 -8.79
N SER A 111 18.97 7.43 -8.29
CA SER A 111 18.05 6.30 -8.45
C SER A 111 16.70 6.57 -7.79
N LEU A 112 16.68 7.17 -6.60
CA LEU A 112 15.45 7.58 -5.91
C LEU A 112 14.72 8.69 -6.68
N GLU A 113 15.43 9.69 -7.20
CA GLU A 113 14.86 10.76 -8.03
C GLU A 113 14.23 10.22 -9.34
N GLU A 114 14.82 9.20 -9.95
CA GLU A 114 14.24 8.50 -11.09
C GLU A 114 12.95 7.76 -10.70
N MET A 115 12.93 7.10 -9.53
CA MET A 115 11.70 6.49 -9.01
C MET A 115 10.60 7.53 -8.75
N VAL A 116 10.95 8.69 -8.18
CA VAL A 116 10.01 9.81 -8.00
C VAL A 116 9.39 10.23 -9.33
N LYS A 117 10.20 10.43 -10.37
CA LYS A 117 9.70 10.80 -11.71
C LYS A 117 8.72 9.75 -12.25
N LEU A 118 9.03 8.46 -12.08
CA LEU A 118 8.16 7.38 -12.53
C LEU A 118 6.83 7.35 -11.76
N VAL A 119 6.86 7.49 -10.43
CA VAL A 119 5.65 7.49 -9.60
C VAL A 119 4.78 8.72 -9.87
N SER A 120 5.39 9.90 -10.07
CA SER A 120 4.66 11.11 -10.46
C SER A 120 3.99 10.96 -11.83
N ALA A 121 4.68 10.38 -12.81
CA ALA A 121 4.08 10.08 -14.12
C ALA A 121 2.91 9.09 -14.01
N GLN A 122 2.98 8.11 -13.09
CA GLN A 122 1.86 7.20 -12.83
C GLN A 122 0.66 7.95 -12.22
N LEU A 123 0.88 8.91 -11.32
CA LEU A 123 -0.19 9.74 -10.76
C LEU A 123 -0.84 10.64 -11.80
N ASP A 124 -0.07 11.18 -12.74
CA ASP A 124 -0.63 11.96 -13.84
C ASP A 124 -1.43 11.08 -14.81
N ASN A 125 -0.93 9.89 -15.15
CA ASN A 125 -1.70 8.92 -15.94
C ASN A 125 -3.00 8.49 -15.22
N LEU A 126 -2.96 8.37 -13.89
CA LEU A 126 -4.13 8.04 -13.10
C LEU A 126 -5.22 9.12 -13.23
N LYS A 127 -4.86 10.41 -13.22
CA LYS A 127 -5.83 11.50 -13.43
C LYS A 127 -6.51 11.39 -14.79
N GLU A 128 -5.75 11.14 -15.86
CA GLU A 128 -6.32 10.94 -17.19
C GLU A 128 -7.27 9.73 -17.25
N ARG A 129 -6.95 8.65 -16.54
CA ARG A 129 -7.83 7.46 -16.44
C ARG A 129 -9.07 7.71 -15.61
N GLU A 130 -8.98 8.50 -14.55
CA GLU A 130 -10.12 8.92 -13.74
C GLU A 130 -11.12 9.73 -14.60
N GLU A 131 -10.62 10.65 -15.44
CA GLU A 131 -11.45 11.42 -16.38
C GLU A 131 -12.15 10.55 -17.43
N LYS A 132 -11.50 9.46 -17.87
CA LYS A 132 -12.05 8.50 -18.83
C LYS A 132 -12.91 7.41 -18.19
N ASN A 133 -13.06 7.42 -16.86
CA ASN A 133 -13.71 6.37 -16.08
C ASN A 133 -13.16 4.96 -16.37
N GLU A 134 -11.83 4.86 -16.51
CA GLU A 134 -11.14 3.62 -16.82
C GLU A 134 -10.56 2.97 -15.57
N ALA A 135 -10.69 1.64 -15.47
CA ALA A 135 -9.98 0.89 -14.45
C ALA A 135 -8.46 1.04 -14.63
N THR A 136 -7.74 1.06 -13.53
CA THR A 136 -6.27 1.11 -13.54
C THR A 136 -5.68 -0.12 -12.87
N SER A 137 -4.42 -0.42 -13.15
CA SER A 137 -3.66 -1.35 -12.31
C SER A 137 -2.96 -0.53 -11.23
N PHE A 138 -3.03 -0.97 -9.98
CA PHE A 138 -2.27 -0.37 -8.88
C PHE A 138 -1.06 -1.24 -8.50
N GLY A 139 -0.16 -0.67 -7.71
CA GLY A 139 1.03 -1.31 -7.18
C GLY A 139 2.32 -0.70 -7.74
N GLY A 140 3.35 -1.49 -7.95
CA GLY A 140 4.59 -1.04 -8.59
C GLY A 140 5.62 -0.44 -7.64
N ILE A 141 5.61 -0.86 -6.37
CA ILE A 141 6.69 -0.51 -5.42
C ILE A 141 7.96 -1.33 -5.70
N SER A 142 9.13 -0.75 -5.37
CA SER A 142 10.42 -1.42 -5.56
C SER A 142 10.50 -2.75 -4.80
N ILE A 143 11.14 -3.76 -5.41
CA ILE A 143 11.37 -5.07 -4.76
C ILE A 143 12.19 -4.95 -3.47
N SER A 144 13.02 -3.91 -3.35
CA SER A 144 13.80 -3.64 -2.12
C SER A 144 12.92 -3.29 -0.92
N ARG A 145 11.62 -3.06 -1.15
CA ARG A 145 10.64 -2.64 -0.14
C ARG A 145 9.63 -3.74 0.19
N VAL A 146 9.78 -4.94 -0.36
CA VAL A 146 8.93 -6.08 0.01
C VAL A 146 9.15 -6.38 1.50
N PRO A 147 8.10 -6.36 2.34
CA PRO A 147 8.26 -6.64 3.75
C PRO A 147 8.76 -8.06 3.99
N SER A 148 9.69 -8.25 4.92
CA SER A 148 10.32 -9.55 5.19
C SER A 148 9.36 -10.60 5.77
N TRP A 149 8.23 -10.15 6.35
CA TRP A 149 7.18 -11.02 6.87
C TRP A 149 6.18 -11.48 5.80
N LEU A 150 6.22 -10.91 4.59
CA LEU A 150 5.37 -11.37 3.50
C LEU A 150 5.80 -12.79 3.11
N PRO A 151 4.89 -13.79 3.10
CA PRO A 151 5.23 -15.13 2.67
C PRO A 151 5.78 -15.10 1.25
N LYS A 152 6.89 -15.81 1.01
CA LYS A 152 7.41 -16.02 -0.32
C LYS A 152 6.49 -17.00 -1.02
N GLU A 153 5.85 -16.56 -2.11
CA GLU A 153 5.05 -17.41 -3.00
C GLU A 153 5.92 -18.45 -3.72
#